data_AF-A0A8X7W8R6-F1
#
_entry.id   AF-A0A8X7W8R6-F1
#
_cell.length_a   1.000
_cell.length_b   1.000
_cell.length_c   1.000
_cell.angle_alpha   90.00
_cell.angle_beta   90.00
_cell.angle_gamma   90.00
#
_symmetry.space_group_name_H-M   'P 1'
#
loop_
_entity.id
_entity.type
_entity.pdbx_description
1 polymer ?
#
loop_
_entity_poly.entity_id
_entity_poly.type
_entity_poly.pdbx_seq_one_letter_code
_entity_poly.pdbx_strand_id
1 'polypeptide(L)' 'MSYMNRTAVECNAGFNDWYHSPAPNPNVLTGALVGGPDENDAYGDERTDFQHSEPVPATVAPFVGVLAAFA' A
#
# COMPACT_ATOMS: atom_id res chain seq x y z
N MET A 1 -12.90 23.75 -13.44
CA MET A 1 -12.87 22.64 -14.43
C MET A 1 -11.40 22.25 -14.60
N SER A 2 -10.91 21.30 -13.80
CA SER A 2 -9.48 20.97 -13.73
C SER A 2 -9.04 20.16 -14.96
N TYR A 3 -7.87 20.53 -15.49
CA TYR A 3 -7.18 19.92 -16.62
C TYR A 3 -7.13 18.38 -16.52
N MET A 4 -7.68 17.66 -17.51
CA MET A 4 -7.28 16.28 -17.76
C MET A 4 -5.93 16.30 -18.47
N ASN A 5 -4.87 15.98 -17.73
CA ASN A 5 -3.54 15.85 -18.29
C ASN A 5 -3.46 14.58 -19.15
N ARG A 6 -3.41 14.74 -20.49
CA ARG A 6 -3.31 13.65 -21.48
C ARG A 6 -1.86 13.36 -21.88
N THR A 7 -0.93 13.38 -20.93
CA THR A 7 0.43 12.90 -21.16
C THR A 7 0.44 11.38 -21.21
N ALA A 8 1.10 10.81 -22.23
CA ALA A 8 1.34 9.38 -22.30
C ALA A 8 2.18 8.94 -21.08
N VAL A 9 1.76 7.86 -20.43
CA VAL A 9 2.51 7.23 -19.32
C VAL A 9 3.30 6.07 -19.91
N GLU A 10 4.61 6.07 -19.73
CA GLU A 10 5.45 4.95 -20.19
C GLU A 10 5.22 3.71 -19.31
N CYS A 11 5.41 2.50 -19.88
CA CYS A 11 5.11 1.24 -19.20
C CYS A 11 5.80 1.10 -17.83
N ASN A 12 6.98 1.67 -17.65
CA ASN A 12 7.77 1.58 -16.41
C ASN A 12 7.78 2.87 -15.59
N ALA A 13 7.10 3.94 -16.04
CA ALA A 13 7.12 5.24 -15.36
C ALA A 13 6.66 5.14 -13.91
N GLY A 14 5.64 4.29 -13.64
CA GLY A 14 5.18 4.02 -12.28
C GLY A 14 6.29 3.50 -11.36
N PHE A 15 7.03 2.50 -11.81
CA PHE A 15 8.11 1.92 -11.04
C PHE A 15 9.29 2.89 -10.90
N ASN A 16 9.72 3.50 -12.01
CA ASN A 16 10.87 4.37 -12.04
C ASN A 16 10.68 5.65 -11.20
N ASP A 17 9.49 6.27 -11.29
CA ASP A 17 9.25 7.57 -10.67
C ASP A 17 8.73 7.44 -9.23
N TRP A 18 8.02 6.36 -8.90
CA TRP A 18 7.28 6.28 -7.62
C TRP A 18 7.74 5.18 -6.68
N TYR A 19 8.30 4.06 -7.17
CA TYR A 19 8.61 2.92 -6.29
C TYR A 19 9.71 3.26 -5.27
N HIS A 20 10.73 4.01 -5.69
CA HIS A 20 11.82 4.46 -4.81
C HIS A 20 11.62 5.90 -4.29
N SER A 21 10.44 6.49 -4.49
CA SER A 21 10.16 7.84 -4.01
C SER A 21 10.10 7.85 -2.48
N PRO A 22 10.80 8.77 -1.79
CA PRO A 22 10.69 8.92 -0.34
C PRO A 22 9.38 9.60 0.09
N ALA A 23 8.58 10.09 -0.87
CA ALA A 23 7.27 10.64 -0.58
C ALA A 23 6.26 9.52 -0.28
N PRO A 24 5.27 9.77 0.60
CA PRO A 24 4.15 8.86 0.81
C PRO A 24 3.43 8.48 -0.49
N ASN A 25 2.69 7.37 -0.47
CA ASN A 25 1.83 6.99 -1.58
C ASN A 25 0.87 8.14 -1.93
N PRO A 26 0.75 8.54 -3.21
CA PRO A 26 -0.12 9.65 -3.61
C PRO A 26 -1.61 9.34 -3.39
N ASN A 27 -1.97 8.06 -3.38
CA ASN A 27 -3.31 7.57 -3.07
C ASN A 27 -3.29 6.78 -1.76
N VAL A 28 -4.27 7.03 -0.90
CA VAL A 28 -4.44 6.29 0.35
C VAL A 28 -5.19 4.99 0.08
N LEU A 29 -4.63 3.86 0.54
CA LEU A 29 -5.26 2.55 0.47
C LEU A 29 -6.14 2.32 1.70
N THR A 30 -7.29 2.97 1.75
CA THR A 30 -8.21 2.89 2.89
C THR A 30 -8.67 1.45 3.14
N GLY A 31 -8.52 0.98 4.39
CA GLY A 31 -8.91 -0.37 4.79
C GLY A 31 -7.87 -1.46 4.49
N ALA A 32 -6.71 -1.10 3.93
CA ALA A 32 -5.61 -2.03 3.74
C ALA A 32 -5.04 -2.51 5.08
N LEU A 33 -4.68 -3.80 5.11
CA LEU A 33 -3.90 -4.41 6.18
C LEU A 33 -2.57 -4.87 5.58
N VAL A 34 -1.48 -4.28 6.05
CA VAL A 34 -0.11 -4.62 5.62
C VAL A 34 0.36 -5.92 6.27
N GLY A 35 1.52 -6.44 5.85
CA GLY A 35 2.14 -7.66 6.39
C GLY A 35 2.35 -7.61 7.90
N GLY A 36 2.75 -6.46 8.44
CA GLY A 36 2.89 -6.22 9.88
C GLY A 36 4.36 -6.18 10.34
N PRO A 37 4.62 -6.17 11.66
CA PRO A 37 5.96 -6.07 12.23
C PRO A 37 6.76 -7.38 12.16
N ASP A 38 8.05 -7.31 12.47
CA ASP A 38 8.92 -8.46 12.67
C ASP A 38 8.71 -9.17 14.03
N GLU A 39 9.52 -10.19 14.32
CA GLU A 39 9.44 -10.96 15.57
C GLU A 39 9.77 -10.18 16.86
N ASN A 40 10.32 -8.97 16.72
CA ASN A 40 10.66 -8.07 17.83
C ASN A 40 9.71 -6.86 17.88
N ASP A 41 8.53 -6.96 17.25
CA ASP A 41 7.53 -5.91 17.12
C ASP A 41 8.05 -4.64 16.40
N ALA A 42 9.12 -4.74 15.60
CA ALA A 42 9.64 -3.62 14.84
C ALA A 42 8.95 -3.51 13.47
N TYR A 43 8.58 -2.29 13.09
CA TYR A 43 7.97 -1.98 11.78
C TYR A 43 8.59 -0.71 11.20
N GLY A 44 9.08 -0.81 9.95
CA GLY A 44 9.48 0.32 9.13
C GLY A 44 8.44 0.57 8.03
N ASP A 45 7.95 1.80 7.91
CA ASP A 45 7.03 2.17 6.82
C ASP A 45 7.83 2.45 5.54
N GLU A 46 8.15 1.39 4.80
CA GLU A 46 9.00 1.45 3.61
C GLU A 46 8.34 0.74 2.42
N ARG A 47 8.08 1.48 1.34
CA ARG A 47 7.42 0.94 0.13
C ARG A 47 8.18 -0.24 -0.50
N THR A 48 9.51 -0.26 -0.35
CA THR A 48 10.38 -1.31 -0.88
C THR A 48 10.37 -2.58 -0.03
N ASP A 49 9.92 -2.49 1.22
CA ASP A 49 9.82 -3.63 2.14
C ASP A 49 8.48 -4.34 1.96
N PHE A 50 8.42 -5.20 0.94
CA PHE A 50 7.22 -5.99 0.65
C PHE A 50 6.91 -7.02 1.74
N GLN A 51 7.87 -7.42 2.58
CA GLN A 51 7.60 -8.42 3.62
C GLN A 51 6.69 -7.86 4.72
N HIS A 52 6.86 -6.58 5.05
CA HIS A 52 6.12 -5.92 6.12
C HIS A 52 5.05 -4.95 5.61
N SER A 53 5.29 -4.28 4.48
CA SER A 53 4.43 -3.20 3.98
C SER A 53 3.42 -3.63 2.91
N GLU A 54 3.46 -4.88 2.41
CA GLU A 54 2.55 -5.33 1.34
C GLU A 54 1.11 -5.53 1.84
N PRO A 55 0.12 -4.84 1.24
CA PRO A 55 -1.29 -5.14 1.47
C PRO A 55 -1.79 -6.16 0.43
N VAL A 56 -2.42 -7.25 0.90
CA VAL A 56 -2.98 -8.28 0.01
C VAL A 56 -4.41 -8.67 0.41
N PRO A 57 -5.22 -9.21 -0.51
CA PRO A 57 -6.56 -9.69 -0.16
C PRO A 57 -6.55 -10.74 0.96
N ALA A 58 -5.48 -11.55 1.04
CA ALA A 58 -5.33 -12.59 2.06
C ALA A 58 -5.17 -12.04 3.49
N THR A 59 -4.67 -10.82 3.68
CA THR A 59 -4.58 -10.20 5.01
C THR A 59 -5.91 -9.55 5.38
N VAL A 60 -6.52 -8.77 4.48
CA VAL A 60 -7.76 -8.01 4.76
C VAL A 60 -8.99 -8.91 4.89
N ALA A 61 -9.15 -9.93 4.04
CA ALA A 61 -10.36 -10.76 3.99
C ALA A 61 -10.73 -11.43 5.33
N PRO A 62 -9.82 -12.17 6.01
CA PRO A 62 -10.14 -12.76 7.31
C PRO A 62 -10.36 -11.70 8.40
N PHE A 63 -9.60 -10.59 8.36
CA PHE A 63 -9.71 -9.51 9.34
C PHE A 63 -11.09 -8.85 9.32
N VAL A 64 -11.64 -8.60 8.14
CA VAL A 64 -13.01 -8.08 7.98
C VAL A 64 -14.04 -9.03 8.60
N GLY A 65 -13.87 -10.35 8.44
CA GLY A 65 -14.75 -11.34 9.06
C GLY A 65 -14.75 -11.29 10.58
N VAL A 66 -13.57 -11.12 11.18
CA VAL A 66 -13.42 -10.94 12.63
C VAL A 66 -14.08 -9.65 13.10
N LEU A 67 -13.80 -8.52 12.45
CA LEU A 67 -14.41 -7.23 12.79
C LEU A 67 -15.94 -7.27 12.66
N ALA A 68 -16.46 -7.93 11.64
CA ALA A 68 -17.91 -8.08 11.45
C ALA A 68 -18.58 -8.90 12.56
N ALA A 69 -17.86 -9.84 13.19
CA ALA A 69 -18.38 -10.58 14.34
C ALA A 69 -18.36 -9.78 15.65
N PHE A 70 -17.47 -8.78 15.76
CA PHE A 70 -17.37 -7.89 16.92
C PHE A 70 -18.33 -6.68 16.87
N ALA A 71 -18.79 -6.31 15.67
CA ALA A 71 -19.70 -5.18 15.43
C ALA A 71 -21.16 -5.54 15.74
#